data_AF-A0A7Y5DS72-F1
#
_entry.id   AF-A0A7Y5DS72-F1
#
_cell.length_a   1.000
_cell.length_b   1.000
_cell.length_c   1.000
_cell.angle_alpha   90.00
_cell.angle_beta   90.00
_cell.angle_gamma   90.00
#
_symmetry.space_group_name_H-M   'P 1'
#
loop_
_entity.id
_entity.type
_entity.pdbx_description
1 polymer ?
#
loop_
_entity_poly.entity_id
_entity_poly.type
_entity_poly.pdbx_seq_one_letter_code
_entity_poly.pdbx_strand_id
1 'polypeptide(L)' 'MPNEDGDVLNDDLEAASDYFQRILDETLPHQQAGRIALEQFGVVLDGKVLNRILQAFTCSCVSMEQCVQNNLHKAGLI' A
#
# COMPACT_ATOMS: atom_id res chain seq x y z
N MET A 1 19.35 43.84 -10.80
CA MET A 1 18.96 42.46 -11.17
C MET A 1 19.35 41.58 -10.01
N PRO A 2 18.39 40.88 -9.42
CA PRO A 2 18.50 39.42 -9.46
C PRO A 2 17.16 38.78 -9.83
N ASN A 3 17.18 37.92 -10.84
CA ASN A 3 16.21 36.83 -11.01
C ASN A 3 16.85 35.63 -10.31
N GLU A 4 16.26 35.17 -9.20
CA GLU A 4 16.66 33.96 -8.46
C GLU A 4 15.47 32.98 -8.37
N ASP A 5 14.70 32.84 -9.44
CA ASP A 5 13.54 31.93 -9.55
C ASP A 5 13.91 30.56 -10.14
N GLY A 6 14.98 29.94 -9.63
CA GLY A 6 15.57 28.74 -10.25
C GLY A 6 15.43 27.42 -9.48
N ASP A 7 15.59 27.42 -8.15
CA ASP A 7 15.87 26.18 -7.42
C ASP A 7 14.77 25.72 -6.45
N VAL A 8 13.83 26.58 -6.07
CA VAL A 8 12.80 26.23 -5.07
C VAL A 8 11.75 25.26 -5.64
N LEU A 9 11.51 25.28 -6.96
CA LEU A 9 10.47 24.45 -7.59
C LEU A 9 10.83 22.98 -7.72
N ASN A 10 12.12 22.60 -7.66
CA ASN A 10 12.55 21.23 -7.97
C ASN A 10 12.59 20.33 -6.72
N ASP A 11 13.09 20.85 -5.58
CA ASP A 11 13.03 20.15 -4.28
C ASP A 11 11.58 19.95 -3.81
N ASP A 12 10.70 20.94 -4.04
CA ASP A 12 9.28 20.82 -3.74
C ASP A 12 8.57 19.79 -4.65
N LEU A 13 9.04 19.61 -5.89
CA LEU A 13 8.48 18.62 -6.80
C LEU A 13 8.87 17.19 -6.41
N GLU A 14 10.12 16.99 -5.97
CA GLU A 14 10.62 15.71 -5.49
C GLU A 14 9.96 15.34 -4.16
N ALA A 15 9.83 16.30 -3.24
CA ALA A 15 9.08 16.11 -2.00
C ALA A 15 7.58 15.86 -2.24
N ALA A 16 6.97 16.55 -3.20
CA ALA A 16 5.59 16.29 -3.60
C ALA A 16 5.44 14.92 -4.24
N SER A 17 6.38 14.50 -5.10
CA SER A 17 6.39 13.17 -5.70
C SER A 17 6.49 12.10 -4.62
N ASP A 18 7.42 12.21 -3.67
CA ASP A 18 7.55 11.27 -2.55
C ASP A 18 6.30 11.27 -1.66
N TYR A 19 5.69 12.43 -1.42
CA TYR A 19 4.43 12.53 -0.69
C TYR A 19 3.28 11.86 -1.44
N PHE A 20 3.14 12.10 -2.74
CA PHE A 20 2.13 11.45 -3.59
C PHE A 20 2.40 9.96 -3.73
N GLN A 21 3.66 9.54 -3.81
CA GLN A 21 4.06 8.13 -3.86
C GLN A 21 3.67 7.44 -2.55
N ARG A 22 3.96 8.07 -1.40
CA ARG A 22 3.56 7.57 -0.07
C ARG A 22 2.06 7.54 0.09
N ILE A 23 1.34 8.57 -0.38
CA ILE A 23 -0.12 8.54 -0.41
C ILE A 23 -0.61 7.40 -1.29
N LEU A 24 -0.09 7.21 -2.51
CA LEU A 24 -0.49 6.11 -3.41
C LEU A 24 -0.20 4.73 -2.78
N ASP A 25 0.92 4.62 -2.10
CA ASP A 25 1.38 3.42 -1.38
C ASP A 25 0.51 3.15 -0.12
N GLU A 26 0.02 4.21 0.54
CA GLU A 26 -0.90 4.17 1.68
C GLU A 26 -2.39 4.07 1.26
N THR A 27 -2.74 4.45 0.02
CA THR A 27 -4.14 4.56 -0.45
C THR A 27 -4.59 3.44 -1.37
N LEU A 28 -3.69 2.60 -1.86
CA LEU A 28 -4.06 1.40 -2.62
C LEU A 28 -4.09 0.18 -1.69
N PRO A 29 -5.23 -0.15 -1.06
CA PRO A 29 -5.32 -1.29 -0.15
C PRO A 29 -4.92 -2.61 -0.84
N HIS A 30 -5.07 -2.72 -2.17
CA HIS A 30 -4.47 -3.80 -2.98
C HIS A 30 -2.95 -3.91 -2.84
N GLN A 31 -2.22 -2.81 -3.02
CA GLN A 31 -0.76 -2.81 -2.90
C GLN A 31 -0.34 -3.07 -1.46
N GLN A 32 -1.02 -2.45 -0.50
CA GLN A 32 -0.75 -2.63 0.92
C GLN A 32 -0.95 -4.09 1.36
N ALA A 33 -2.06 -4.72 0.99
CA ALA A 33 -2.33 -6.13 1.29
C ALA A 33 -1.31 -7.06 0.63
N GLY A 34 -0.92 -6.77 -0.61
CA GLY A 34 0.12 -7.51 -1.33
C GLY A 34 1.49 -7.40 -0.66
N ARG A 35 1.86 -6.18 -0.26
CA ARG A 35 3.12 -5.92 0.44
C ARG A 35 3.17 -6.62 1.80
N ILE A 36 2.12 -6.52 2.61
CA ILE A 36 2.04 -7.20 3.91
C ILE A 36 2.20 -8.73 3.74
N ALA A 37 1.49 -9.33 2.80
CA ALA A 37 1.58 -10.76 2.54
C ALA A 37 3.00 -11.19 2.12
N LEU A 38 3.66 -10.37 1.31
CA LEU A 38 5.02 -10.65 0.85
C LEU A 38 6.06 -10.44 1.95
N GLU A 39 6.04 -9.30 2.62
CA GLU A 39 7.06 -8.91 3.61
C GLU A 39 6.95 -9.70 4.91
N GLN A 40 5.72 -9.94 5.40
CA GLN A 40 5.52 -10.60 6.69
C GLN A 40 5.40 -12.12 6.59
N PHE A 41 4.89 -12.63 5.47
CA PHE A 41 4.59 -14.07 5.32
C PHE A 41 5.33 -14.73 4.14
N GLY A 42 6.04 -13.97 3.30
CA GLY A 42 6.71 -14.51 2.12
C GLY A 42 5.75 -14.99 1.03
N VAL A 43 4.48 -14.56 1.06
CA VAL A 43 3.43 -15.03 0.16
C VAL A 43 3.14 -13.99 -0.92
N VAL A 44 3.31 -14.39 -2.18
CA VAL A 44 2.84 -13.59 -3.33
C VAL A 44 1.35 -13.89 -3.54
N LEU A 45 0.51 -12.88 -3.33
CA LEU A 45 -0.93 -13.01 -3.50
C LEU A 45 -1.33 -12.96 -4.99
N ASP A 46 -2.14 -13.93 -5.42
CA ASP A 46 -2.86 -13.83 -6.69
C ASP A 46 -3.98 -12.77 -6.61
N GLY A 47 -4.29 -12.13 -7.74
CA GLY A 47 -5.30 -11.07 -7.81
C GLY A 47 -6.68 -11.48 -7.28
N LYS A 48 -7.05 -12.77 -7.36
CA LYS A 48 -8.30 -13.28 -6.77
C LYS A 48 -8.28 -13.30 -5.25
N VAL A 49 -7.16 -13.70 -4.65
CA VAL A 49 -6.99 -13.74 -3.18
C VAL A 49 -6.90 -12.33 -2.63
N LEU A 50 -6.18 -11.46 -3.33
CA LEU A 50 -6.07 -10.04 -3.01
C LEU A 50 -7.44 -9.35 -3.00
N ASN A 51 -8.26 -9.56 -4.05
CA ASN A 51 -9.63 -9.02 -4.09
C ASN A 51 -10.51 -9.53 -2.95
N ARG A 52 -10.39 -10.80 -2.54
CA ARG A 52 -11.13 -11.34 -1.39
C ARG A 52 -10.72 -10.70 -0.07
N ILE A 53 -9.41 -10.51 0.15
CA ILE A 53 -8.88 -9.83 1.34
C ILE A 53 -9.47 -8.43 1.45
N LEU A 54 -9.56 -7.72 0.32
CA LEU A 54 -10.04 -6.35 0.30
C LEU A 54 -11.54 -6.24 0.50
N GLN A 55 -12.32 -7.14 -0.12
CA GLN A 55 -13.75 -7.24 0.16
C GLN A 55 -14.01 -7.56 1.64
N ALA A 56 -13.19 -8.43 2.23
CA ALA A 56 -13.28 -8.72 3.66
C ALA A 56 -12.90 -7.49 4.49
N PHE A 57 -11.85 -6.77 4.10
CA PHE A 57 -11.39 -5.55 4.77
C PHE A 57 -12.47 -4.46 4.77
N THR A 58 -13.11 -4.20 3.62
CA THR A 58 -14.19 -3.19 3.50
C THR A 58 -15.41 -3.48 4.38
N CYS A 59 -15.61 -4.75 4.75
CA CYS A 59 -16.73 -5.18 5.60
C CYS A 59 -16.31 -5.45 7.05
N SER A 60 -15.05 -5.15 7.41
CA SER A 60 -14.49 -5.47 8.72
C SER A 60 -14.00 -4.23 9.45
N CYS A 61 -14.08 -4.24 10.78
CA CYS A 61 -13.49 -3.19 11.63
C CYS A 61 -12.07 -3.55 12.11
N VAL A 62 -11.34 -4.37 11.36
CA VAL A 62 -9.97 -4.80 11.72
C VAL A 62 -8.93 -4.08 10.87
N SER A 63 -7.67 -4.06 11.32
CA SER A 63 -6.57 -3.53 10.51
C SER A 63 -6.32 -4.38 9.26
N MET A 64 -5.70 -3.77 8.24
CA MET A 64 -5.35 -4.46 6.99
C MET A 64 -4.48 -5.69 7.26
N GLU A 65 -3.48 -5.56 8.14
CA GLU A 65 -2.59 -6.66 8.52
C GLU A 65 -3.35 -7.85 9.08
N GLN A 66 -4.27 -7.61 10.01
CA GLN A 66 -5.06 -8.66 10.65
C GLN A 66 -6.04 -9.30 9.64
N CYS A 67 -6.55 -8.51 8.69
CA CYS A 67 -7.39 -9.01 7.61
C CYS A 67 -6.58 -9.91 6.65
N VAL A 68 -5.38 -9.49 6.25
CA VAL A 68 -4.45 -10.29 5.42
C VAL A 68 -4.14 -11.61 6.12
N GLN A 69 -3.68 -11.56 7.38
CA GLN A 69 -3.33 -12.74 8.16
C GLN A 69 -4.50 -13.75 8.26
N ASN A 70 -5.70 -13.27 8.64
CA ASN A 70 -6.88 -14.13 8.75
C ASN A 70 -7.27 -14.79 7.42
N ASN A 71 -7.14 -14.06 6.31
CA ASN A 71 -7.45 -14.60 5.00
C ASN A 71 -6.38 -15.55 4.48
N LEU A 72 -5.09 -15.30 4.76
CA LEU A 72 -4.00 -16.23 4.46
C LEU A 72 -4.19 -17.57 5.20
N HIS A 73 -4.52 -17.51 6.50
CA HIS A 73 -4.80 -18.70 7.32
C HIS A 73 -6.06 -19.45 6.85
N LYS A 74 -7.11 -18.74 6.43
CA LYS A 74 -8.30 -19.36 5.81
C LYS A 74 -8.02 -19.99 4.44
N ALA A 75 -7.07 -19.42 3.70
CA ALA A 75 -6.64 -19.94 2.41
C ALA A 75 -5.65 -21.12 2.53
N GLY A 76 -5.15 -21.42 3.74
CA GLY A 76 -4.15 -22.46 3.98
C GLY A 76 -2.78 -22.13 3.40
N LEU A 77 -2.46 -20.83 3.30
CA LEU A 77 -1.18 -20.33 2.79
C LEU A 77 -0.14 -20.16 3.91
N ILE A 78 -0.59 -20.11 5.16
CA ILE A 78 0.19 -20.08 6.40
C ILE A 78 -0.50 -20.91 7.48
#